data_AF-A0A7W4W618-F1
#
_entry.id   AF-A0A7W4W618-F1
#
_cell.length_a   1.000
_cell.length_b   1.000
_cell.length_c   1.000
_cell.angle_alpha   90.00
_cell.angle_beta   90.00
_cell.angle_gamma   90.00
#
_symmetry.space_group_name_H-M   'P 1'
#
loop_
_entity.id
_entity.type
_entity.pdbx_description
1 polymer ?
#
loop_
_entity_poly.entity_id
_entity_poly.type
_entity_poly.pdbx_seq_one_letter_code
_entity_poly.pdbx_strand_id
1 'polypeptide(L)'
;MTKKLSITLGTSAALAALVFTFWPERDSPSQEPTVEPVASINAKPDAHASAPSKDTNSTRQWNSDQERDAFFIADMQGRFAPHIHIQHAQIRLIEQVISYLREHYPDDWRSRVAALLGASFPELADELLNKFDSLERYNEWLLADRKQLQQMSPEDRRQALWDKRYAAFGEDAEVIWAAEIRNQNISDALIELDQSSSSNLQEKLGSLVNVIEQNYGEHSEAFIQSRQTELMNKFIQLPSVQSSLRELPATERRAELRSLRQSLGMDEEALDRWEALDNQRDQAWSTGQDYMARREDILSRYDGSRQQEELYALQQSVFGNDAALIRQEEAAGFYRYAGQRRIGRE
;
A
#
# COMPACT_ATOMS: atom_id res chain seq x y z
N MET A 1 -22.26 46.27 -31.69
CA MET A 1 -21.91 45.26 -32.72
C MET A 1 -20.41 45.37 -32.92
N THR A 2 -19.59 44.53 -32.32
CA THR A 2 -19.29 43.17 -32.78
C THR A 2 -18.80 42.32 -31.61
N LYS A 3 -19.41 41.14 -31.45
CA LYS A 3 -18.96 40.07 -30.55
C LYS A 3 -17.72 39.41 -31.14
N LYS A 4 -16.70 39.14 -30.33
CA LYS A 4 -15.77 38.02 -30.57
C LYS A 4 -15.85 37.06 -29.39
N LEU A 5 -16.37 35.88 -29.68
CA LEU A 5 -16.41 34.70 -28.83
C LEU A 5 -15.04 33.99 -28.90
N SER A 6 -14.57 33.60 -27.72
CA SER A 6 -13.88 32.37 -27.31
C SER A 6 -13.05 31.56 -28.32
N ILE A 7 -11.87 31.10 -27.88
CA ILE A 7 -11.56 29.67 -27.63
C ILE A 7 -10.39 29.62 -26.63
N THR A 8 -10.71 29.26 -25.38
CA THR A 8 -9.76 28.76 -24.39
C THR A 8 -9.59 27.26 -24.64
N LEU A 9 -8.41 26.84 -25.10
CA LEU A 9 -7.98 25.45 -24.97
C LEU A 9 -7.38 25.30 -23.56
N GLY A 10 -8.21 24.87 -22.61
CA GLY A 10 -7.74 24.29 -21.37
C GLY A 10 -7.24 22.88 -21.66
N THR A 11 -5.93 22.67 -21.62
CA THR A 11 -5.35 21.33 -21.54
C THR A 11 -4.79 21.13 -20.14
N SER A 12 -5.51 20.29 -19.40
CA SER A 12 -5.10 19.64 -18.18
C SER A 12 -3.79 18.87 -18.36
N ALA A 13 -2.94 18.81 -17.34
CA ALA A 13 -2.39 17.53 -16.84
C ALA A 13 -1.54 17.77 -15.59
N ALA A 14 -2.01 17.21 -14.47
CA ALA A 14 -1.27 17.03 -13.25
C ALA A 14 0.02 16.23 -13.52
N LEU A 15 1.15 16.72 -13.03
CA LEU A 15 2.29 15.86 -12.74
C LEU A 15 2.22 15.54 -11.26
N ALA A 16 1.83 14.29 -11.03
CA ALA A 16 1.70 13.63 -9.76
C ALA A 16 2.93 13.83 -8.89
N ALA A 17 2.68 14.08 -7.61
CA ALA A 17 3.49 13.47 -6.57
C ALA A 17 3.51 11.96 -6.85
N LEU A 18 4.59 11.44 -7.44
CA LEU A 18 4.87 10.01 -7.48
C LEU A 18 5.40 9.57 -6.11
N VAL A 19 4.53 9.71 -5.10
CA VAL A 19 4.45 8.69 -4.06
C VAL A 19 3.90 7.47 -4.81
N PHE A 20 4.70 6.41 -4.96
CA PHE A 20 4.21 5.13 -5.44
C PHE A 20 3.22 4.58 -4.40
N THR A 21 1.98 5.08 -4.44
CA THR A 21 0.85 4.35 -3.92
C THR A 21 0.67 3.15 -4.83
N PHE A 22 0.89 1.97 -4.27
CA PHE A 22 0.37 0.67 -4.70
C PHE A 22 -0.79 0.84 -5.69
N TRP A 23 -0.55 0.58 -6.98
CA TRP A 23 -1.63 0.57 -7.98
C TRP A 23 -2.03 -0.88 -8.20
N PRO A 24 -3.20 -1.33 -7.72
CA PRO A 24 -3.66 -2.68 -7.97
C PRO A 24 -4.08 -2.80 -9.44
N GLU A 25 -3.62 -3.88 -10.07
CA GLU A 25 -4.14 -4.40 -11.33
C GLU A 25 -5.68 -4.48 -11.24
N ARG A 26 -6.40 -3.77 -12.11
CA ARG A 26 -7.83 -4.00 -12.32
C ARG A 26 -7.99 -5.01 -13.43
N ASP A 27 -8.11 -6.28 -13.05
CA ASP A 27 -9.01 -7.19 -13.73
C ASP A 27 -10.23 -7.41 -12.82
N SER A 28 -11.37 -6.88 -13.24
CA SER A 28 -12.70 -7.16 -12.69
C SER A 28 -13.34 -8.24 -13.58
N PRO A 29 -14.14 -9.17 -13.03
CA PRO A 29 -15.37 -8.77 -12.34
C PRO A 29 -15.71 -9.63 -11.11
N SER A 30 -16.12 -8.98 -10.01
CA SER A 30 -17.16 -9.48 -9.10
C SER A 30 -17.56 -8.35 -8.14
N GLN A 31 -18.85 -8.02 -8.12
CA GLN A 31 -19.46 -7.12 -7.16
C GLN A 31 -19.50 -7.82 -5.80
N GLU A 32 -18.73 -7.32 -4.82
CA GLU A 32 -18.96 -7.64 -3.41
C GLU A 32 -20.16 -6.84 -2.89
N PRO A 33 -21.04 -7.44 -2.07
CA PRO A 33 -22.17 -6.74 -1.47
C PRO A 33 -21.69 -5.81 -0.36
N THR A 34 -22.21 -4.59 -0.40
CA THR A 34 -22.02 -3.52 0.56
C THR A 34 -22.46 -3.95 1.96
N VAL A 35 -21.51 -4.09 2.88
CA VAL A 35 -21.82 -4.10 4.32
C VAL A 35 -21.46 -2.72 4.87
N GLU A 36 -22.46 -2.03 5.43
CA GLU A 36 -22.30 -0.71 6.03
C GLU A 36 -21.33 -0.73 7.22
N PRO A 37 -20.42 0.26 7.35
CA PRO A 37 -19.61 0.40 8.55
C PRO A 37 -20.43 1.07 9.67
N VAL A 38 -20.57 0.37 10.78
CA VAL A 38 -21.10 0.93 12.04
C VAL A 38 -20.09 1.95 12.60
N ALA A 39 -20.63 3.09 13.01
CA ALA A 39 -19.90 4.29 13.39
C ALA A 39 -19.01 4.17 14.64
N SER A 40 -17.90 4.90 14.56
CA SER A 40 -16.86 5.23 15.54
C SER A 40 -17.33 5.70 16.92
N ILE A 41 -16.54 5.40 17.96
CA ILE A 41 -16.34 6.30 19.12
C ILE A 41 -14.87 6.26 19.59
N ASN A 42 -14.24 7.45 19.56
CA ASN A 42 -13.04 7.99 20.22
C ASN A 42 -12.07 7.08 21.01
N ALA A 43 -10.79 7.15 20.61
CA ALA A 43 -9.67 7.36 21.53
C ALA A 43 -8.58 8.21 20.84
N LYS A 44 -8.17 9.29 21.50
CA LYS A 44 -7.10 10.21 21.09
C LYS A 44 -5.74 9.61 21.44
N PRO A 45 -4.71 9.78 20.59
CA PRO A 45 -3.39 10.13 21.12
C PRO A 45 -2.79 11.34 20.41
N ASP A 46 -2.22 12.23 21.22
CA ASP A 46 -1.42 13.37 20.79
C ASP A 46 -0.01 12.93 20.32
N ALA A 47 0.41 13.53 19.19
CA ALA A 47 1.75 13.98 18.80
C ALA A 47 2.94 12.99 18.68
N HIS A 48 3.39 12.72 17.45
CA HIS A 48 4.52 13.45 16.80
C HIS A 48 4.95 12.78 15.47
N ALA A 49 4.38 13.25 14.36
CA ALA A 49 4.99 13.27 13.03
C ALA A 49 4.09 14.13 12.14
N SER A 50 4.42 15.41 11.99
CA SER A 50 3.63 16.34 11.18
C SER A 50 3.72 15.97 9.70
N ALA A 51 2.73 15.21 9.23
CA ALA A 51 2.23 15.27 7.86
C ALA A 51 1.69 16.70 7.58
N PRO A 52 1.65 17.15 6.31
CA PRO A 52 1.72 18.55 5.95
C PRO A 52 0.49 19.32 6.45
N SER A 53 0.74 20.34 7.26
CA SER A 53 -0.25 21.34 7.65
C SER A 53 -0.78 22.01 6.38
N LYS A 54 -1.96 21.58 5.91
CA LYS A 54 -2.69 22.29 4.84
C LYS A 54 -3.32 23.60 5.31
N ASP A 55 -3.16 23.99 6.58
CA ASP A 55 -3.92 25.08 7.20
C ASP A 55 -3.10 26.29 7.67
N THR A 56 -2.07 26.73 6.93
CA THR A 56 -1.50 28.08 7.17
C THR A 56 -1.25 28.97 5.95
N ASN A 57 -1.46 28.50 4.71
CA ASN A 57 -1.11 29.30 3.53
C ASN A 57 -2.27 29.70 2.60
N SER A 58 -3.51 29.36 2.93
CA SER A 58 -4.67 29.65 2.05
C SER A 58 -5.29 31.05 2.22
N THR A 59 -4.66 31.98 2.94
CA THR A 59 -5.20 33.36 3.05
C THR A 59 -4.14 34.43 3.28
N ARG A 60 -2.90 34.22 2.82
CA ARG A 60 -1.93 35.32 2.77
C ARG A 60 -2.00 35.97 1.40
N GLN A 61 -2.52 37.20 1.35
CA GLN A 61 -2.49 38.02 0.14
C GLN A 61 -1.07 38.55 -0.04
N TRP A 62 -0.42 38.14 -1.13
CA TRP A 62 0.91 38.60 -1.50
C TRP A 62 0.81 39.91 -2.28
N ASN A 63 1.62 40.92 -1.96
CA ASN A 63 1.59 42.19 -2.70
C ASN A 63 2.43 42.14 -3.98
N SER A 64 3.33 41.15 -4.10
CA SER A 64 4.09 40.89 -5.33
C SER A 64 4.59 39.44 -5.42
N ASP A 65 4.99 39.03 -6.62
CA ASP A 65 5.69 37.77 -6.87
C ASP A 65 7.00 37.68 -6.08
N GLN A 66 7.72 38.79 -5.93
CA GLN A 66 8.98 38.85 -5.19
C GLN A 66 8.78 38.56 -3.69
N GLU A 67 7.71 39.07 -3.08
CA GLU A 67 7.38 38.77 -1.68
C GLU A 67 7.03 37.29 -1.49
N ARG A 68 6.30 36.70 -2.45
CA ARG A 68 5.93 35.28 -2.42
C ARG A 68 7.17 34.39 -2.56
N ASP A 69 8.05 34.70 -3.51
CA ASP A 69 9.29 33.96 -3.74
C ASP A 69 10.21 34.05 -2.50
N ALA A 70 10.36 35.24 -1.91
CA ALA A 70 11.18 35.43 -0.72
C ALA A 70 10.65 34.62 0.48
N PHE A 71 9.33 34.57 0.66
CA PHE A 71 8.73 33.74 1.70
C PHE A 71 8.95 32.25 1.45
N PHE A 72 8.79 31.80 0.20
CA PHE A 72 9.04 30.41 -0.16
C PHE A 72 10.51 30.01 0.08
N ILE A 73 11.46 30.87 -0.30
CA ILE A 73 12.89 30.66 -0.06
C ILE A 73 13.17 30.51 1.44
N ALA A 74 12.61 31.40 2.28
CA ALA A 74 12.79 31.32 3.72
C ALA A 74 12.20 30.04 4.33
N ASP A 75 11.05 29.56 3.83
CA ASP A 75 10.46 28.28 4.24
C ASP A 75 11.37 27.09 3.85
N MET A 76 11.89 27.08 2.61
CA MET A 76 12.81 26.04 2.15
C MET A 76 14.08 26.00 3.00
N GLN A 77 14.67 27.17 3.28
CA GLN A 77 15.83 27.28 4.16
C GLN A 77 15.53 26.74 5.55
N GLY A 78 14.44 27.17 6.17
CA GLY A 78 14.08 26.73 7.53
C GLY A 78 13.85 25.22 7.65
N ARG A 79 13.21 24.61 6.65
CA ARG A 79 12.86 23.18 6.69
C ARG A 79 14.02 22.27 6.30
N PHE A 80 14.82 22.68 5.32
CA PHE A 80 15.85 21.81 4.74
C PHE A 80 17.25 22.05 5.27
N ALA A 81 17.58 23.23 5.81
CA ALA A 81 18.95 23.51 6.29
C ALA A 81 19.51 22.45 7.27
N PRO A 82 18.76 21.91 8.24
CA PRO A 82 19.29 20.88 9.15
C PRO A 82 19.64 19.56 8.45
N HIS A 83 19.07 19.30 7.28
CA HIS A 83 19.12 18.01 6.58
C HIS A 83 19.70 18.13 5.17
N ILE A 84 20.16 19.31 4.75
CA ILE A 84 20.53 19.57 3.34
C ILE A 84 21.74 18.75 2.88
N HIS A 85 22.52 18.22 3.83
CA HIS A 85 23.60 17.27 3.58
C HIS A 85 23.09 15.84 3.24
N ILE A 86 21.80 15.56 3.42
CA ILE A 86 21.19 14.26 3.12
C ILE A 86 20.66 14.27 1.68
N GLN A 87 21.09 13.29 0.87
CA GLN A 87 20.77 13.22 -0.56
C GLN A 87 19.27 13.19 -0.85
N HIS A 88 18.52 12.39 -0.07
CA HIS A 88 17.07 12.36 -0.17
C HIS A 88 16.43 13.73 0.13
N ALA A 89 16.94 14.47 1.11
CA ALA A 89 16.42 15.79 1.45
C ALA A 89 16.64 16.81 0.32
N GLN A 90 17.78 16.74 -0.37
CA GLN A 90 18.04 17.56 -1.55
C GLN A 90 17.06 17.28 -2.69
N ILE A 91 16.76 16.02 -2.99
CA ILE A 91 15.73 15.66 -3.98
C ILE A 91 14.36 16.20 -3.58
N ARG A 92 13.98 16.07 -2.30
CA ARG A 92 12.71 16.60 -1.78
C ARG A 92 12.61 18.12 -1.85
N LEU A 93 13.71 18.83 -1.68
CA LEU A 93 13.79 20.28 -1.90
C LEU A 93 13.55 20.61 -3.38
N ILE A 94 14.26 19.93 -4.28
CA ILE A 94 14.14 20.12 -5.74
C ILE A 94 12.70 19.88 -6.19
N GLU A 95 12.06 18.80 -5.73
CA GLU A 95 10.65 18.51 -6.04
C GLU A 95 9.70 19.64 -5.58
N GLN A 96 9.93 20.21 -4.39
CA GLN A 96 9.12 21.32 -3.87
C GLN A 96 9.33 22.60 -4.68
N VAL A 97 10.57 22.90 -5.07
CA VAL A 97 10.90 24.02 -5.97
C VAL A 97 10.21 23.85 -7.32
N ILE A 98 10.26 22.66 -7.93
CA ILE A 98 9.56 22.37 -9.19
C ILE A 98 8.05 22.57 -9.03
N SER A 99 7.45 22.00 -7.97
CA SER A 99 6.02 22.12 -7.73
C SER A 99 5.58 23.58 -7.58
N TYR A 100 6.31 24.34 -6.76
CA TYR A 100 6.08 25.76 -6.55
C TYR A 100 6.18 26.56 -7.86
N LEU A 101 7.24 26.35 -8.62
CA LEU A 101 7.46 27.08 -9.87
C LEU A 101 6.44 26.71 -10.94
N ARG A 102 6.02 25.45 -11.05
CA ARG A 102 4.96 25.04 -11.99
C ARG A 102 3.61 25.64 -11.63
N GLU A 103 3.32 25.79 -10.33
CA GLU A 103 2.07 26.36 -9.86
C GLU A 103 1.98 27.88 -10.14
N HIS A 104 3.07 28.62 -9.90
CA HIS A 104 3.06 30.07 -9.98
C HIS A 104 3.63 30.66 -11.28
N TYR A 105 4.44 29.89 -12.01
CA TYR A 105 5.16 30.31 -13.22
C TYR A 105 5.11 29.23 -14.33
N PRO A 106 3.93 28.76 -14.75
CA PRO A 106 3.79 27.57 -15.61
C PRO A 106 4.48 27.68 -16.99
N ASP A 107 4.61 28.90 -17.53
CA ASP A 107 5.17 29.11 -18.87
C ASP A 107 6.71 29.09 -18.91
N ASP A 108 7.38 29.42 -17.80
CA ASP A 108 8.83 29.57 -17.72
C ASP A 108 9.47 28.93 -16.46
N TRP A 109 8.74 28.08 -15.74
CA TRP A 109 9.19 27.47 -14.48
C TRP A 109 10.59 26.86 -14.55
N ARG A 110 10.95 26.22 -15.67
CA ARG A 110 12.27 25.57 -15.86
C ARG A 110 13.42 26.57 -15.79
N SER A 111 13.27 27.74 -16.43
CA SER A 111 14.34 28.74 -16.45
C SER A 111 14.55 29.41 -15.09
N ARG A 112 13.58 29.27 -14.17
CA ARG A 112 13.61 29.84 -12.82
C ARG A 112 14.23 28.93 -11.77
N VAL A 113 14.40 27.64 -12.04
CA VAL A 113 14.90 26.64 -11.07
C VAL A 113 16.26 27.04 -10.52
N ALA A 114 17.22 27.37 -11.38
CA ALA A 114 18.58 27.72 -10.97
C ALA A 114 18.61 28.93 -10.03
N ALA A 115 17.81 29.96 -10.33
CA ALA A 115 17.72 31.16 -9.50
C ALA A 115 17.13 30.86 -8.11
N LEU A 116 16.07 30.06 -8.05
CA LEU A 116 15.40 29.75 -6.79
C LEU A 116 16.23 28.81 -5.90
N LEU A 117 16.89 27.81 -6.50
CA LEU A 117 17.83 26.94 -5.78
C LEU A 117 19.04 27.74 -5.27
N GLY A 118 19.64 28.58 -6.12
CA GLY A 118 20.77 29.42 -5.75
C GLY A 118 20.45 30.45 -4.67
N ALA A 119 19.23 31.00 -4.66
CA ALA A 119 18.78 31.89 -3.59
C ALA A 119 18.49 31.13 -2.27
N SER A 120 18.06 29.86 -2.36
CA SER A 120 17.75 29.04 -1.19
C SER A 120 19.01 28.51 -0.51
N PHE A 121 19.93 27.92 -1.27
CA PHE A 121 21.17 27.33 -0.75
C PHE A 121 22.36 27.67 -1.66
N PRO A 122 22.94 28.89 -1.52
CA PRO A 122 23.97 29.38 -2.44
C PRO A 122 25.21 28.48 -2.52
N GLU A 123 25.64 27.91 -1.39
CA GLU A 123 26.83 27.06 -1.30
C GLU A 123 26.66 25.70 -2.01
N LEU A 124 25.42 25.26 -2.22
CA LEU A 124 25.09 23.99 -2.86
C LEU A 124 24.43 24.18 -4.23
N ALA A 125 24.41 25.41 -4.76
CA ALA A 125 23.63 25.77 -5.94
C ALA A 125 23.95 24.87 -7.15
N ASP A 126 25.24 24.68 -7.46
CA ASP A 126 25.69 23.87 -8.58
C ASP A 126 25.37 22.38 -8.37
N GLU A 127 25.53 21.87 -7.15
CA GLU A 127 25.21 20.47 -6.81
C GLU A 127 23.71 20.20 -6.97
N LEU A 128 22.87 21.07 -6.40
CA LEU A 128 21.41 20.96 -6.48
C LEU A 128 20.91 21.09 -7.92
N LEU A 129 21.53 21.97 -8.73
CA LEU A 129 21.18 22.11 -10.14
C LEU A 129 21.57 20.87 -10.94
N ASN A 130 22.74 20.29 -10.70
CA ASN A 130 23.14 19.03 -11.35
C ASN A 130 22.21 17.86 -10.97
N LYS A 131 21.75 17.80 -9.71
CA LYS A 131 20.76 16.81 -9.27
C LYS A 131 19.39 17.05 -9.90
N PHE A 132 18.97 18.30 -10.07
CA PHE A 132 17.77 18.65 -10.82
C PHE A 132 17.84 18.15 -12.27
N ASP A 133 18.94 18.41 -12.98
CA ASP A 133 19.12 17.95 -14.36
C ASP A 133 19.09 16.42 -14.47
N SER A 134 19.68 15.74 -13.49
CA SER A 134 19.67 14.27 -13.42
C SER A 134 18.26 13.73 -13.16
N LEU A 135 17.49 14.41 -12.31
CA LEU A 135 16.09 14.08 -12.03
C LEU A 135 15.19 14.32 -13.25
N GLU A 136 15.34 15.42 -13.98
CA GLU A 136 14.60 15.64 -15.24
C GLU A 136 14.91 14.53 -16.26
N ARG A 137 16.18 14.20 -16.50
CA ARG A 137 16.57 13.12 -17.41
C ARG A 137 15.98 11.76 -17.01
N TYR A 138 16.02 11.45 -15.71
CA TYR A 138 15.44 10.22 -15.18
C TYR A 138 13.91 10.19 -15.39
N ASN A 139 13.23 11.30 -15.13
CA ASN A 139 11.78 11.41 -15.31
C ASN A 139 11.37 11.36 -16.80
N GLU A 140 12.14 11.98 -17.68
CA GLU A 140 11.94 11.88 -19.13
C GLU A 140 12.07 10.43 -19.61
N TRP A 141 13.08 9.71 -19.12
CA TRP A 141 13.25 8.28 -19.40
C TRP A 141 12.05 7.46 -18.90
N LEU A 142 11.57 7.69 -17.68
CA LEU A 142 10.38 7.01 -17.15
C LEU A 142 9.14 7.22 -18.02
N LEU A 143 8.96 8.43 -18.56
CA LEU A 143 7.83 8.75 -19.43
C LEU A 143 7.98 8.11 -20.82
N ALA A 144 9.17 8.16 -21.40
CA ALA A 144 9.46 7.59 -22.72
C ALA A 144 9.30 6.06 -22.72
N ASP A 145 9.84 5.39 -21.70
CA ASP A 145 9.93 3.93 -21.64
C ASP A 145 8.77 3.28 -20.88
N ARG A 146 7.75 4.07 -20.48
CA ARG A 146 6.62 3.62 -19.66
C ARG A 146 5.99 2.31 -20.14
N LYS A 147 5.73 2.20 -21.45
CA LYS A 147 5.09 0.99 -22.03
C LYS A 147 5.99 -0.23 -21.93
N GLN A 148 7.30 -0.04 -22.16
CA GLN A 148 8.27 -1.13 -22.06
C GLN A 148 8.40 -1.59 -20.61
N LEU A 149 8.52 -0.66 -19.65
CA LEU A 149 8.57 -0.98 -18.23
C LEU A 149 7.32 -1.75 -17.76
N GLN A 150 6.14 -1.46 -18.32
CA GLN A 150 4.90 -2.17 -18.02
C GLN A 150 4.85 -3.60 -18.57
N GLN A 151 5.62 -3.90 -19.61
CA GLN A 151 5.68 -5.23 -20.22
C GLN A 151 6.74 -6.14 -19.57
N MET A 152 7.62 -5.57 -18.76
CA MET A 152 8.66 -6.32 -18.04
C MET A 152 8.07 -7.13 -16.89
N SER A 153 8.75 -8.22 -16.53
CA SER A 153 8.48 -8.90 -15.27
C SER A 153 8.74 -7.94 -14.08
N PRO A 154 8.14 -8.19 -12.91
CA PRO A 154 8.41 -7.38 -11.73
C PRO A 154 9.91 -7.26 -11.40
N GLU A 155 10.67 -8.35 -11.56
CA GLU A 155 12.11 -8.39 -11.30
C GLU A 155 12.91 -7.58 -12.33
N ASP A 156 12.68 -7.81 -13.63
CA ASP A 156 13.37 -7.09 -14.70
C ASP A 156 13.10 -5.59 -14.63
N ARG A 157 11.85 -5.21 -14.34
CA ARG A 157 11.46 -3.81 -14.16
C ARG A 157 12.21 -3.19 -12.98
N ARG A 158 12.33 -3.90 -11.84
CA ARG A 158 13.09 -3.41 -10.69
C ARG A 158 14.55 -3.20 -11.05
N GLN A 159 15.17 -4.16 -11.73
CA GLN A 159 16.56 -4.06 -12.15
C GLN A 159 16.76 -2.85 -13.07
N ALA A 160 15.92 -2.68 -14.10
CA ALA A 160 15.99 -1.56 -15.03
C ALA A 160 15.82 -0.21 -14.33
N LEU A 161 14.93 -0.11 -13.34
CA LEU A 161 14.77 1.09 -12.52
C LEU A 161 16.02 1.39 -11.70
N TRP A 162 16.61 0.38 -11.06
CA TRP A 162 17.84 0.55 -10.28
C TRP A 162 19.03 0.94 -11.15
N ASP A 163 19.23 0.28 -12.29
CA ASP A 163 20.28 0.62 -13.25
C ASP A 163 20.18 2.10 -13.68
N LYS A 164 18.95 2.57 -13.92
CA LYS A 164 18.72 3.97 -14.28
C LYS A 164 18.91 4.95 -13.13
N ARG A 165 18.59 4.55 -11.91
CA ARG A 165 18.88 5.37 -10.71
C ARG A 165 20.38 5.48 -10.49
N TYR A 166 21.14 4.38 -10.58
CA TYR A 166 22.60 4.42 -10.49
C TYR A 166 23.22 5.24 -11.62
N ALA A 167 22.72 5.12 -12.85
CA ALA A 167 23.20 5.93 -13.97
C ALA A 167 22.94 7.43 -13.77
N ALA A 168 21.86 7.80 -13.07
CA ALA A 168 21.49 9.20 -12.84
C ALA A 168 22.11 9.81 -11.57
N PHE A 169 22.29 9.02 -10.51
CA PHE A 169 22.63 9.52 -9.17
C PHE A 169 23.88 8.86 -8.56
N GLY A 170 24.47 7.86 -9.23
CA GLY A 170 25.59 7.09 -8.66
C GLY A 170 25.17 6.40 -7.36
N GLU A 171 26.09 6.31 -6.41
CA GLU A 171 25.86 5.69 -5.10
C GLU A 171 24.79 6.41 -4.27
N ASP A 172 24.55 7.71 -4.53
CA ASP A 172 23.48 8.47 -3.85
C ASP A 172 22.09 7.87 -4.11
N ALA A 173 21.92 7.07 -5.18
CA ALA A 173 20.68 6.36 -5.47
C ALA A 173 20.20 5.51 -4.28
N GLU A 174 21.11 4.86 -3.55
CA GLU A 174 20.72 4.04 -2.41
C GLU A 174 20.14 4.88 -1.27
N VAL A 175 20.69 6.08 -1.05
CA VAL A 175 20.22 7.01 -0.03
C VAL A 175 18.89 7.65 -0.44
N ILE A 176 18.76 8.05 -1.70
CA ILE A 176 17.54 8.68 -2.24
C ILE A 176 16.36 7.70 -2.18
N TRP A 177 16.58 6.42 -2.52
CA TRP A 177 15.55 5.39 -2.55
C TRP A 177 15.63 4.39 -1.37
N ALA A 178 16.24 4.77 -0.25
CA ALA A 178 16.45 3.89 0.90
C ALA A 178 15.13 3.27 1.43
N ALA A 179 14.02 4.01 1.39
CA ALA A 179 12.72 3.48 1.78
C ALA A 179 12.22 2.36 0.85
N GLU A 180 12.50 2.48 -0.45
CA GLU A 180 12.16 1.45 -1.44
C GLU A 180 13.01 0.20 -1.21
N ILE A 181 14.31 0.36 -0.95
CA ILE A 181 15.21 -0.76 -0.59
C ILE A 181 14.67 -1.51 0.63
N ARG A 182 14.31 -0.79 1.71
CA ARG A 182 13.78 -1.43 2.92
C ARG A 182 12.50 -2.20 2.67
N ASN A 183 11.56 -1.63 1.89
CA ASN A 183 10.32 -2.31 1.53
C ASN A 183 10.58 -3.54 0.64
N GLN A 184 11.55 -3.45 -0.27
CA GLN A 184 11.99 -4.54 -1.11
C GLN A 184 12.57 -5.67 -0.25
N ASN A 185 13.48 -5.37 0.67
CA ASN A 185 14.09 -6.35 1.56
C ASN A 185 13.04 -7.11 2.39
N ILE A 186 11.99 -6.43 2.88
CA ILE A 186 10.87 -7.09 3.56
C ILE A 186 10.09 -8.01 2.60
N SER A 187 9.87 -7.57 1.36
CA SER A 187 9.14 -8.36 0.35
C SER A 187 9.92 -9.60 -0.08
N ASP A 188 11.22 -9.46 -0.29
CA ASP A 188 12.13 -10.55 -0.65
C ASP A 188 12.25 -11.55 0.51
N ALA A 189 12.33 -11.06 1.76
CA ALA A 189 12.29 -11.93 2.95
C ALA A 189 10.99 -12.75 3.04
N LEU A 190 9.83 -12.18 2.71
CA LEU A 190 8.58 -12.92 2.68
C LEU A 190 8.59 -14.04 1.62
N ILE A 191 9.20 -13.80 0.46
CA ILE A 191 9.36 -14.81 -0.61
C ILE A 191 10.29 -15.93 -0.13
N GLU A 192 11.43 -15.58 0.45
CA GLU A 192 12.41 -16.54 1.00
C GLU A 192 11.80 -17.39 2.12
N LEU A 193 11.04 -16.76 3.03
CA LEU A 193 10.34 -17.46 4.10
C LEU A 193 9.32 -18.46 3.58
N ASP A 194 8.64 -18.13 2.47
CA ASP A 194 7.69 -19.05 1.87
C ASP A 194 8.38 -20.30 1.30
N GLN A 195 9.58 -20.14 0.77
CA GLN A 195 10.40 -21.21 0.21
C GLN A 195 11.21 -21.99 1.26
N SER A 196 11.32 -21.45 2.48
CA SER A 196 12.09 -22.08 3.56
C SER A 196 11.47 -23.40 4.03
N SER A 197 12.34 -24.35 4.38
CA SER A 197 11.94 -25.70 4.83
C SER A 197 11.50 -25.78 6.28
N SER A 198 11.62 -24.71 7.07
CA SER A 198 11.15 -24.74 8.47
C SER A 198 9.62 -24.83 8.49
N SER A 199 9.08 -25.76 9.27
CA SER A 199 7.64 -25.85 9.54
C SER A 199 7.21 -25.03 10.76
N ASN A 200 8.17 -24.45 11.50
CA ASN A 200 7.92 -23.67 12.71
C ASN A 200 7.56 -22.22 12.34
N LEU A 201 6.32 -21.81 12.63
CA LEU A 201 5.82 -20.50 12.24
C LEU A 201 6.42 -19.37 13.08
N GLN A 202 6.72 -19.59 14.36
CA GLN A 202 7.40 -18.60 15.19
C GLN A 202 8.81 -18.32 14.70
N GLU A 203 9.55 -19.34 14.25
CA GLU A 203 10.88 -19.15 13.65
C GLU A 203 10.80 -18.36 12.33
N LYS A 204 9.81 -18.65 11.49
CA LYS A 204 9.57 -17.88 10.25
C LYS A 204 9.23 -16.42 10.56
N LEU A 205 8.35 -16.18 11.52
CA LEU A 205 7.99 -14.82 11.93
C LEU A 205 9.17 -14.08 12.55
N GLY A 206 9.95 -14.75 13.41
CA GLY A 206 11.16 -14.19 14.00
C GLY A 206 12.19 -13.79 12.93
N SER A 207 12.35 -14.60 11.88
CA SER A 207 13.20 -14.26 10.74
C SER A 207 12.71 -13.00 10.00
N LEU A 208 11.39 -12.83 9.80
CA LEU A 208 10.83 -11.61 9.24
C LEU A 208 11.13 -10.39 10.12
N VAL A 209 10.94 -10.52 11.43
CA VAL A 209 11.23 -9.45 12.41
C VAL A 209 12.71 -9.08 12.37
N ASN A 210 13.62 -10.06 12.31
CA ASN A 210 15.05 -9.80 12.19
C ASN A 210 15.40 -8.99 10.93
N VAL A 211 14.77 -9.28 9.79
CA VAL A 211 14.97 -8.47 8.56
C VAL A 211 14.50 -7.04 8.77
N ILE A 212 13.36 -6.84 9.43
CA ILE A 212 12.86 -5.49 9.76
C ILE A 212 13.84 -4.76 10.68
N GLU A 213 14.37 -5.44 11.71
CA GLU A 213 15.36 -4.87 12.63
C GLU A 213 16.65 -4.46 11.91
N GLN A 214 17.17 -5.30 11.02
CA GLN A 214 18.36 -5.00 10.22
C GLN A 214 18.14 -3.79 9.29
N ASN A 215 16.92 -3.61 8.77
CA ASN A 215 16.60 -2.55 7.82
C ASN A 215 16.26 -1.21 8.49
N TYR A 216 15.62 -1.23 9.66
CA TYR A 216 15.10 -0.03 10.33
C TYR A 216 15.89 0.35 11.59
N GLY A 217 16.77 -0.52 12.09
CA GLY A 217 17.60 -0.25 13.27
C GLY A 217 16.74 0.18 14.47
N GLU A 218 17.09 1.32 15.08
CA GLU A 218 16.36 1.89 16.22
C GLU A 218 14.89 2.24 15.92
N HIS A 219 14.50 2.35 14.66
CA HIS A 219 13.12 2.63 14.25
C HIS A 219 12.29 1.36 13.98
N SER A 220 12.84 0.17 14.15
CA SER A 220 12.17 -1.10 13.86
C SER A 220 10.90 -1.29 14.70
N GLU A 221 10.95 -0.99 15.99
CA GLU A 221 9.82 -1.15 16.90
C GLU A 221 8.64 -0.26 16.48
N ALA A 222 8.89 1.02 16.25
CA ALA A 222 7.88 1.96 15.77
C ALA A 222 7.31 1.55 14.41
N PHE A 223 8.15 1.03 13.50
CA PHE A 223 7.71 0.51 12.22
C PHE A 223 6.76 -0.69 12.40
N ILE A 224 7.15 -1.69 13.21
CA ILE A 224 6.34 -2.87 13.49
C ILE A 224 5.01 -2.46 14.10
N GLN A 225 5.02 -1.63 15.16
CA GLN A 225 3.81 -1.16 15.84
C GLN A 225 2.83 -0.47 14.88
N SER A 226 3.33 0.36 13.96
CA SER A 226 2.49 1.04 12.97
C SER A 226 1.91 0.12 11.88
N ARG A 227 2.41 -1.12 11.75
CA ARG A 227 2.08 -2.04 10.65
C ARG A 227 1.78 -3.48 11.08
N GLN A 228 1.52 -3.73 12.36
CA GLN A 228 1.33 -5.09 12.91
C GLN A 228 0.32 -5.91 12.11
N THR A 229 -0.85 -5.32 11.81
CA THR A 229 -1.89 -5.98 11.01
C THR A 229 -1.47 -6.26 9.58
N GLU A 230 -0.78 -5.31 8.93
CA GLU A 230 -0.29 -5.50 7.55
C GLU A 230 0.75 -6.62 7.48
N LEU A 231 1.73 -6.59 8.37
CA LEU A 231 2.79 -7.60 8.47
C LEU A 231 2.20 -8.97 8.76
N MET A 232 1.27 -9.06 9.72
CA MET A 232 0.60 -10.31 10.05
C MET A 232 -0.19 -10.86 8.88
N ASN A 233 -0.96 -10.02 8.17
CA ASN A 233 -1.74 -10.45 7.03
C ASN A 233 -0.85 -10.97 5.90
N LYS A 234 0.24 -10.27 5.58
CA LYS A 234 1.21 -10.72 4.57
C LYS A 234 1.85 -12.06 4.97
N PHE A 235 2.25 -12.18 6.23
CA PHE A 235 2.85 -13.40 6.77
C PHE A 235 1.90 -14.60 6.73
N ILE A 236 0.67 -14.46 7.23
CA ILE A 236 -0.31 -15.54 7.24
C ILE A 236 -0.70 -15.93 5.81
N GLN A 237 -0.69 -15.00 4.84
CA GLN A 237 -1.05 -15.29 3.45
C GLN A 237 0.00 -16.11 2.69
N LEU A 238 1.21 -16.29 3.23
CA LEU A 238 2.23 -17.12 2.61
C LEU A 238 1.71 -18.56 2.43
N PRO A 239 1.80 -19.15 1.23
CA PRO A 239 1.36 -20.52 0.95
C PRO A 239 1.86 -21.57 1.95
N SER A 240 3.13 -21.50 2.33
CA SER A 240 3.73 -22.40 3.32
C SER A 240 3.13 -22.22 4.71
N VAL A 241 2.89 -20.98 5.14
CA VAL A 241 2.24 -20.66 6.43
C VAL A 241 0.80 -21.17 6.43
N GLN A 242 0.06 -20.93 5.34
CA GLN A 242 -1.29 -21.50 5.17
C GLN A 242 -1.29 -23.03 5.23
N SER A 243 -0.26 -23.69 4.68
CA SER A 243 -0.13 -25.15 4.77
C SER A 243 0.03 -25.60 6.21
N SER A 244 1.00 -25.06 6.93
CA SER A 244 1.24 -25.40 8.34
C SER A 244 0.01 -25.12 9.21
N LEU A 245 -0.66 -23.98 9.03
CA LEU A 245 -1.87 -23.65 9.79
C LEU A 245 -3.01 -24.64 9.52
N ARG A 246 -3.14 -25.18 8.31
CA ARG A 246 -4.19 -26.17 7.99
C ARG A 246 -3.92 -27.55 8.59
N GLU A 247 -2.66 -27.90 8.81
CA GLU A 247 -2.28 -29.17 9.44
C GLU A 247 -2.57 -29.16 10.95
N LEU A 248 -2.65 -27.98 11.56
CA LEU A 248 -2.96 -27.83 12.98
C LEU A 248 -4.45 -28.08 13.29
N PRO A 249 -4.75 -28.83 14.38
CA PRO A 249 -6.08 -28.87 14.98
C PRO A 249 -6.60 -27.47 15.30
N ALA A 250 -7.93 -27.28 15.31
CA ALA A 250 -8.54 -25.95 15.46
C ALA A 250 -8.09 -25.21 16.73
N THR A 251 -7.96 -25.92 17.86
CA THR A 251 -7.49 -25.33 19.13
C THR A 251 -6.03 -24.90 19.08
N GLU A 252 -5.17 -25.73 18.50
CA GLU A 252 -3.74 -25.44 18.35
C GLU A 252 -3.51 -24.30 17.36
N ARG A 253 -4.23 -24.31 16.23
CA ARG A 253 -4.20 -23.22 15.25
C ARG A 253 -4.57 -21.87 15.85
N ARG A 254 -5.54 -21.81 16.76
CA ARG A 254 -5.92 -20.57 17.45
C ARG A 254 -4.85 -20.09 18.40
N ALA A 255 -4.31 -21.00 19.21
CA ALA A 255 -3.20 -20.68 20.11
C ALA A 255 -1.97 -20.18 19.32
N GLU A 256 -1.69 -20.82 18.18
CA GLU A 256 -0.62 -20.46 17.26
C GLU A 256 -0.80 -19.05 16.68
N LEU A 257 -1.98 -18.76 16.11
CA LEU A 257 -2.31 -17.44 15.59
C LEU A 257 -2.26 -16.34 16.65
N ARG A 258 -2.71 -16.63 17.88
CA ARG A 258 -2.60 -15.71 19.03
C ARG A 258 -1.13 -15.45 19.37
N SER A 259 -0.31 -16.49 19.47
CA SER A 259 1.12 -16.38 19.75
C SER A 259 1.86 -15.56 18.70
N LEU A 260 1.60 -15.79 17.40
CA LEU A 260 2.19 -15.01 16.31
C LEU A 260 1.84 -13.52 16.43
N ARG A 261 0.59 -13.19 16.75
CA ARG A 261 0.14 -11.80 16.91
C ARG A 261 0.76 -11.13 18.12
N GLN A 262 0.89 -11.87 19.21
CA GLN A 262 1.56 -11.42 20.42
C GLN A 262 3.04 -11.12 20.15
N SER A 263 3.73 -11.93 19.35
CA SER A 263 5.13 -11.70 18.95
C SER A 263 5.34 -10.42 18.13
N LEU A 264 4.30 -9.91 17.47
CA LEU A 264 4.34 -8.60 16.80
C LEU A 264 4.01 -7.43 17.74
N GLY A 265 3.77 -7.71 19.02
CA GLY A 265 3.48 -6.70 20.04
C GLY A 265 2.02 -6.25 20.09
N MET A 266 1.07 -7.06 19.63
CA MET A 266 -0.36 -6.76 19.81
C MET A 266 -0.74 -6.88 21.28
N ASP A 267 -1.54 -5.94 21.78
CA ASP A 267 -2.06 -5.95 23.14
C ASP A 267 -3.19 -6.98 23.34
N GLU A 268 -3.53 -7.26 24.60
CA GLU A 268 -4.51 -8.29 24.97
C GLU A 268 -5.90 -8.02 24.35
N GLU A 269 -6.33 -6.76 24.32
CA GLU A 269 -7.62 -6.39 23.72
C GLU A 269 -7.63 -6.66 22.21
N ALA A 270 -6.53 -6.37 21.50
CA ALA A 270 -6.39 -6.68 20.10
C ALA A 270 -6.35 -8.19 19.86
N LEU A 271 -5.65 -8.95 20.70
CA LEU A 271 -5.59 -10.41 20.62
C LEU A 271 -6.99 -11.02 20.77
N ASP A 272 -7.78 -10.56 21.74
CA ASP A 272 -9.14 -11.06 21.97
C ASP A 272 -10.09 -10.74 20.81
N ARG A 273 -9.99 -9.54 20.22
CA ARG A 273 -10.75 -9.19 19.00
C ARG A 273 -10.41 -10.11 17.84
N TRP A 274 -9.12 -10.39 17.63
CA TRP A 274 -8.68 -11.29 16.56
C TRP A 274 -9.12 -12.73 16.78
N GLU A 275 -9.04 -13.21 18.02
CA GLU A 275 -9.50 -14.55 18.36
C GLU A 275 -11.00 -14.71 18.15
N ALA A 276 -11.80 -13.72 18.55
CA ALA A 276 -13.25 -13.71 18.28
C ALA A 276 -13.54 -13.76 16.77
N LEU A 277 -12.80 -12.99 15.96
CA LEU A 277 -12.95 -12.97 14.51
C LEU A 277 -12.55 -14.32 13.86
N ASP A 278 -11.44 -14.91 14.29
CA ASP A 278 -10.99 -16.20 13.79
C ASP A 278 -11.97 -17.33 14.18
N ASN A 279 -12.58 -17.26 15.36
CA ASN A 279 -13.65 -18.17 15.79
C ASN A 279 -14.89 -18.05 14.91
N GLN A 280 -15.32 -16.82 14.60
CA GLN A 280 -16.44 -16.58 13.70
C GLN A 280 -16.18 -17.16 12.31
N ARG A 281 -14.99 -16.96 11.77
CA ARG A 281 -14.54 -17.51 10.48
C ARG A 281 -14.49 -19.04 10.49
N ASP A 282 -13.92 -19.64 11.53
CA ASP A 282 -13.92 -21.10 11.72
C ASP A 282 -15.35 -21.67 11.66
N GLN A 283 -16.29 -21.03 12.36
CA GLN A 283 -17.68 -21.47 12.41
C GLN A 283 -18.38 -21.29 11.05
N ALA A 284 -18.18 -20.14 10.39
CA ALA A 284 -18.74 -19.87 9.07
C ALA A 284 -18.23 -20.89 8.04
N TRP A 285 -16.93 -21.19 8.06
CA TRP A 285 -16.35 -22.19 7.17
C TRP A 285 -16.87 -23.60 7.46
N SER A 286 -16.95 -24.01 8.72
CA SER A 286 -17.52 -25.32 9.10
C SER A 286 -18.96 -25.47 8.62
N THR A 287 -19.77 -24.43 8.84
CA THR A 287 -21.17 -24.37 8.38
C THR A 287 -21.25 -24.48 6.86
N GLY A 288 -20.35 -23.81 6.15
CA GLY A 288 -20.22 -23.87 4.70
C GLY A 288 -19.83 -25.27 4.19
N GLN A 289 -18.91 -25.96 4.85
CA GLN A 289 -18.53 -27.34 4.50
C GLN A 289 -19.69 -28.32 4.69
N ASP A 290 -20.38 -28.23 5.83
CA ASP A 290 -21.57 -29.06 6.10
C ASP A 290 -22.68 -28.81 5.07
N TYR A 291 -22.85 -27.54 4.66
CA TYR A 291 -23.74 -27.17 3.58
C TYR A 291 -23.35 -27.82 2.25
N MET A 292 -22.07 -27.77 1.86
CA MET A 292 -21.59 -28.39 0.61
C MET A 292 -21.81 -29.91 0.60
N ALA A 293 -21.58 -30.58 1.73
CA ALA A 293 -21.84 -32.02 1.85
C ALA A 293 -23.33 -32.36 1.70
N ARG A 294 -24.21 -31.59 2.36
CA ARG A 294 -25.67 -31.76 2.23
C ARG A 294 -26.17 -31.41 0.84
N ARG A 295 -25.56 -30.41 0.19
CA ARG A 295 -25.86 -30.03 -1.19
C ARG A 295 -25.56 -31.19 -2.14
N GLU A 296 -24.39 -31.82 -2.02
CA GLU A 296 -24.02 -32.97 -2.85
C GLU A 296 -24.99 -34.14 -2.66
N ASP A 297 -25.41 -34.40 -1.41
CA ASP A 297 -26.42 -35.41 -1.13
C ASP A 297 -27.75 -35.12 -1.84
N ILE A 298 -28.21 -33.86 -1.84
CA ILE A 298 -29.42 -33.44 -2.58
C ILE A 298 -29.25 -33.65 -4.08
N LEU A 299 -28.10 -33.26 -4.64
CA LEU A 299 -27.82 -33.43 -6.07
C LEU A 299 -27.80 -34.90 -6.49
N SER A 300 -27.39 -35.81 -5.60
CA SER A 300 -27.37 -37.25 -5.88
C SER A 300 -28.73 -37.95 -5.77
N ARG A 301 -29.68 -37.36 -5.03
CA ARG A 301 -30.97 -37.99 -4.69
C ARG A 301 -32.17 -37.45 -5.47
N TYR A 302 -32.10 -36.21 -5.91
CA TYR A 302 -33.22 -35.51 -6.52
C TYR A 302 -32.83 -34.89 -7.85
N ASP A 303 -33.79 -34.78 -8.76
CA ASP A 303 -33.65 -34.15 -10.07
C ASP A 303 -34.74 -33.09 -10.33
N GLY A 304 -34.49 -32.22 -11.31
CA GLY A 304 -35.48 -31.26 -11.80
C GLY A 304 -35.99 -30.29 -10.72
N SER A 305 -37.30 -30.05 -10.70
CA SER A 305 -37.91 -29.09 -9.77
C SER A 305 -37.73 -29.49 -8.30
N ARG A 306 -37.71 -30.79 -7.99
CA ARG A 306 -37.56 -31.26 -6.61
C ARG A 306 -36.16 -30.95 -6.06
N GLN A 307 -35.14 -31.13 -6.89
CA GLN A 307 -33.77 -30.76 -6.53
C GLN A 307 -33.68 -29.26 -6.22
N GLN A 308 -34.29 -28.41 -7.05
CA GLN A 308 -34.28 -26.97 -6.86
C GLN A 308 -35.00 -26.53 -5.57
N GLU A 309 -36.12 -27.15 -5.23
CA GLU A 309 -36.84 -26.89 -3.98
C GLU A 309 -36.02 -27.26 -2.74
N GLU A 310 -35.38 -28.44 -2.75
CA GLU A 310 -34.54 -28.90 -1.63
C GLU A 310 -33.29 -28.03 -1.47
N LEU A 311 -32.65 -27.63 -2.57
CA LEU A 311 -31.51 -26.70 -2.54
C LEU A 311 -31.92 -25.33 -2.01
N TYR A 312 -33.08 -24.80 -2.44
CA TYR A 312 -33.62 -23.55 -1.91
C TYR A 312 -33.82 -23.64 -0.39
N ALA A 313 -34.47 -24.71 0.07
CA ALA A 313 -34.75 -24.92 1.49
C ALA A 313 -33.46 -25.06 2.31
N LEU A 314 -32.47 -25.79 1.78
CA LEU A 314 -31.16 -25.94 2.39
C LEU A 314 -30.46 -24.58 2.54
N GLN A 315 -30.35 -23.80 1.47
CA GLN A 315 -29.72 -22.47 1.49
C GLN A 315 -30.39 -21.55 2.50
N GLN A 316 -31.73 -21.50 2.52
CA GLN A 316 -32.49 -20.68 3.45
C GLN A 316 -32.27 -21.11 4.90
N SER A 317 -32.20 -22.42 5.16
CA SER A 317 -31.99 -22.97 6.50
C SER A 317 -30.59 -22.68 7.05
N VAL A 318 -29.57 -22.67 6.19
CA VAL A 318 -28.17 -22.53 6.61
C VAL A 318 -27.76 -21.05 6.67
N PHE A 319 -28.09 -20.27 5.65
CA PHE A 319 -27.55 -18.92 5.47
C PHE A 319 -28.56 -17.80 5.78
N GLY A 320 -29.84 -18.13 5.99
CA GLY A 320 -30.87 -17.17 6.38
C GLY A 320 -30.94 -15.98 5.42
N ASN A 321 -30.49 -14.81 5.88
CA ASN A 321 -30.49 -13.57 5.10
C ASN A 321 -29.54 -13.61 3.90
N ASP A 322 -28.44 -14.37 3.99
CA ASP A 322 -27.44 -14.47 2.92
C ASP A 322 -27.79 -15.53 1.88
N ALA A 323 -28.88 -16.29 2.06
CA ALA A 323 -29.27 -17.38 1.18
C ALA A 323 -29.48 -16.92 -0.28
N ALA A 324 -30.02 -15.72 -0.48
CA ALA A 324 -30.22 -15.15 -1.81
C ALA A 324 -28.89 -14.86 -2.53
N LEU A 325 -27.89 -14.35 -1.79
CA LEU A 325 -26.55 -14.10 -2.31
C LEU A 325 -25.85 -15.41 -2.68
N ILE A 326 -25.85 -16.39 -1.76
CA ILE A 326 -25.26 -17.72 -2.01
C ILE A 326 -25.86 -18.34 -3.27
N ARG A 327 -27.17 -18.21 -3.47
CA ARG A 327 -27.82 -18.73 -4.68
C ARG A 327 -27.37 -18.04 -5.96
N GLN A 328 -27.21 -16.72 -5.93
CA GLN A 328 -26.74 -15.97 -7.10
C GLN A 328 -25.30 -16.37 -7.45
N GLU A 329 -24.44 -16.50 -6.44
CA GLU A 329 -23.07 -17.01 -6.58
C GLU A 329 -23.07 -18.40 -7.24
N GLU A 330 -23.87 -19.33 -6.73
CA GLU A 330 -23.95 -20.70 -7.26
C GLU A 330 -24.53 -20.75 -8.68
N ALA A 331 -25.52 -19.92 -8.99
CA ALA A 331 -26.07 -19.80 -10.33
C ALA A 331 -25.04 -19.26 -11.34
N ALA A 332 -24.08 -18.46 -10.87
CA ALA A 332 -22.93 -18.01 -11.65
C ALA A 332 -21.78 -19.04 -11.68
N GLY A 333 -21.94 -20.20 -11.04
CA GLY A 333 -20.92 -21.25 -10.97
C GLY A 333 -19.86 -21.04 -9.88
N PHE A 334 -20.04 -20.06 -9.00
CA PHE A 334 -19.14 -19.80 -7.88
C PHE A 334 -19.66 -20.47 -6.61
N TYR A 335 -18.83 -21.33 -6.02
CA TYR A 335 -19.16 -22.06 -4.79
C TYR A 335 -18.16 -21.68 -3.70
N ARG A 336 -18.52 -20.69 -2.88
CA ARG A 336 -17.65 -20.07 -1.86
C ARG A 336 -16.88 -21.08 -1.00
N TYR A 337 -17.53 -22.17 -0.61
CA TYR A 337 -16.98 -23.19 0.30
C TYR A 337 -16.46 -24.45 -0.41
N ALA A 338 -16.44 -24.49 -1.75
CA ALA A 338 -15.87 -25.61 -2.49
C ALA A 338 -14.33 -25.58 -2.56
N GLY A 339 -13.73 -24.41 -2.29
CA GLY A 339 -12.29 -24.20 -2.36
C GLY A 339 -11.52 -24.59 -1.10
N GLN A 340 -10.20 -24.39 -1.14
CA GLN A 340 -9.34 -24.53 0.02
C GLN A 340 -9.46 -23.32 0.93
N ARG A 341 -9.68 -23.55 2.22
CA ARG A 341 -9.78 -22.50 3.22
C ARG A 341 -8.51 -21.65 3.30
N ARG A 342 -8.71 -20.33 3.43
CA ARG A 342 -7.66 -19.36 3.78
C ARG A 342 -7.75 -18.92 5.24
N ILE A 343 -6.92 -19.51 6.09
CA ILE A 343 -6.85 -19.22 7.53
C ILE A 343 -6.51 -17.74 7.75
N GLY A 344 -7.19 -17.09 8.70
CA GLY A 344 -6.98 -15.66 9.04
C GLY A 344 -7.66 -14.67 8.08
N ARG A 345 -8.34 -15.16 7.04
CA ARG A 345 -9.11 -14.35 6.09
C ARG A 345 -10.57 -14.82 5.97
N GLU A 346 -10.76 -16.14 5.81
CA GLU A 346 -12.03 -16.83 5.49
C GLU A 346 -12.50 -17.78 6.60
#